data_AF-A0A954P4Z1-F1
#
_entry.id   AF-A0A954P4Z1-F1
#
_cell.length_a   1.000
_cell.length_b   1.000
_cell.length_c   1.000
_cell.angle_alpha   90.00
_cell.angle_beta   90.00
_cell.angle_gamma   90.00
#
_symmetry.space_group_name_H-M   'P 1'
#
loop_
_entity.id
_entity.type
_entity.pdbx_description
1 polymer ?
#
loop_
_entity_poly.entity_id
_entity_poly.type
_entity_poly.pdbx_seq_one_letter_code
_entity_poly.pdbx_strand_id
1 'polypeptide(L)'
;MEFLKRFLKNTYRDGQPAQGLSSFQNLTEEELEAHLRITRYDDFVLTEAVRPSYDLQVVPRAGYRRDTWRDRENGVNIPVLMASASRETLMDLFLDLLDPLGNEVDVVLETSHDGRAGEHVDLYREAIDLPVLKSTLYDFEELLLDDGCCGIAVLNPKIPLEVQLDEHKLLIVYGQELGMFEDVMREYSLPGSRDIQFITEAEHVHSSSDELAREFEQLKYRLGIDD
;
A
#
# COMPACT_ATOMS: atom_id res chain seq x y z
N MET A 1 -24.86 5.10 -3.08
CA MET A 1 -23.52 4.75 -2.58
C MET A 1 -22.87 3.72 -3.50
N GLU A 2 -22.79 3.99 -4.82
CA GLU A 2 -22.07 3.16 -5.81
C GLU A 2 -20.72 3.79 -6.21
N PHE A 3 -20.46 5.02 -5.78
CA PHE A 3 -19.34 5.83 -6.27
C PHE A 3 -17.98 5.29 -5.78
N LEU A 4 -17.81 5.06 -4.47
CA LEU A 4 -16.57 4.45 -3.95
C LEU A 4 -16.43 2.97 -4.33
N LYS A 5 -17.52 2.19 -4.32
CA LYS A 5 -17.47 0.77 -4.76
C LYS A 5 -17.03 0.59 -6.22
N ARG A 6 -17.30 1.56 -7.11
CA ARG A 6 -16.78 1.57 -8.49
C ARG A 6 -15.38 2.17 -8.61
N PHE A 7 -15.05 3.12 -7.74
CA PHE A 7 -13.71 3.71 -7.63
C PHE A 7 -12.66 2.64 -7.31
N LEU A 8 -12.96 1.78 -6.31
CA LEU A 8 -12.14 0.63 -5.92
C LEU A 8 -11.82 -0.28 -7.12
N LYS A 9 -12.79 -0.58 -8.00
CA LYS A 9 -12.55 -1.50 -9.13
C LYS A 9 -11.59 -0.96 -10.21
N ASN A 10 -11.27 0.34 -10.22
CA ASN A 10 -10.61 1.03 -11.34
C ASN A 10 -9.26 1.69 -11.00
N THR A 11 -8.89 1.82 -9.72
CA THR A 11 -7.64 2.47 -9.27
C THR A 11 -6.39 1.60 -9.45
N TYR A 12 -6.57 0.29 -9.61
CA TYR A 12 -5.49 -0.69 -9.70
C TYR A 12 -5.04 -0.86 -11.15
N ARG A 13 -4.10 -0.01 -11.55
CA ARG A 13 -3.26 -0.31 -12.71
C ARG A 13 -1.82 -0.25 -12.26
N ASP A 14 -1.22 -1.44 -12.23
CA ASP A 14 0.20 -1.66 -12.43
C ASP A 14 0.79 -0.56 -13.31
N GLY A 15 1.82 0.09 -12.79
CA GLY A 15 2.78 0.79 -13.61
C GLY A 15 3.43 -0.25 -14.53
N GLN A 16 2.82 -0.51 -15.68
CA GLN A 16 3.48 -1.28 -16.73
C GLN A 16 4.83 -0.63 -17.00
N PRO A 17 5.95 -1.37 -16.96
CA PRO A 17 7.24 -0.80 -17.29
C PRO A 17 7.15 -0.14 -18.67
N ALA A 18 7.57 1.11 -18.75
CA ALA A 18 7.70 1.83 -20.00
C ALA A 18 8.68 1.07 -20.89
N GLN A 19 8.20 0.32 -21.89
CA GLN A 19 8.90 -0.35 -23.01
C GLN A 19 10.45 -0.31 -22.96
N GLY A 20 11.03 -0.87 -21.91
CA GLY A 20 12.46 -0.86 -21.63
C GLY A 20 12.90 -2.28 -21.30
N LEU A 21 14.17 -2.60 -21.58
CA LEU A 21 14.76 -3.86 -21.14
C LEU A 21 14.76 -3.88 -19.61
N SER A 22 14.18 -4.92 -19.02
CA SER A 22 14.15 -5.11 -17.56
C SER A 22 15.58 -5.14 -17.01
N SER A 23 15.81 -4.41 -15.91
CA SER A 23 17.11 -4.32 -15.23
C SER A 23 17.56 -5.67 -14.67
N PHE A 24 16.63 -6.62 -14.51
CA PHE A 24 16.89 -7.98 -14.01
C PHE A 24 17.26 -9.00 -15.09
N GLN A 25 17.03 -8.73 -16.39
CA GLN A 25 17.10 -9.74 -17.46
C GLN A 25 18.47 -10.41 -17.66
N ASN A 26 19.56 -9.73 -17.31
CA ASN A 26 20.93 -10.22 -17.55
C ASN A 26 21.73 -10.47 -16.27
N LEU A 27 21.07 -10.53 -15.11
CA LEU A 27 21.73 -10.79 -13.84
C LEU A 27 22.03 -12.28 -13.67
N THR A 28 23.18 -12.57 -13.10
CA THR A 28 23.46 -13.89 -12.53
C THR A 28 22.65 -14.12 -11.26
N GLU A 29 22.46 -15.39 -10.87
CA GLU A 29 21.76 -15.74 -9.63
C GLU A 29 22.44 -15.13 -8.40
N GLU A 30 23.78 -15.06 -8.38
CA GLU A 30 24.55 -14.44 -7.30
C GLU A 30 24.33 -12.91 -7.24
N GLU A 31 24.27 -12.23 -8.39
CA GLU A 31 23.98 -10.78 -8.44
C GLU A 31 22.55 -10.47 -7.99
N LEU A 32 21.59 -11.28 -8.41
CA LEU A 32 20.19 -11.16 -7.99
C LEU A 32 20.07 -11.38 -6.48
N GLU A 33 20.63 -12.47 -5.95
CA GLU A 33 20.58 -12.76 -4.52
C GLU A 33 21.25 -11.66 -3.68
N ALA A 34 22.40 -11.15 -4.14
CA ALA A 34 23.07 -10.03 -3.49
C ALA A 34 22.20 -8.76 -3.45
N HIS A 35 21.50 -8.45 -4.54
CA HIS A 35 20.58 -7.32 -4.62
C HIS A 35 19.37 -7.49 -3.68
N LEU A 36 18.75 -8.67 -3.67
CA LEU A 36 17.57 -8.94 -2.83
C LEU A 36 17.88 -8.86 -1.32
N ARG A 37 19.15 -9.03 -0.93
CA ARG A 37 19.61 -8.87 0.47
C ARG A 37 19.78 -7.41 0.90
N ILE A 38 19.71 -6.43 -0.01
CA ILE A 38 19.82 -5.01 0.32
C ILE A 38 18.49 -4.53 0.90
N THR A 39 18.49 -4.21 2.20
CA THR A 39 17.29 -3.77 2.93
C THR A 39 17.32 -2.30 3.34
N ARG A 40 18.45 -1.59 3.15
CA ARG A 40 18.61 -0.20 3.59
C ARG A 40 19.17 0.70 2.49
N TYR A 41 18.56 1.86 2.33
CA TYR A 41 18.94 2.93 1.41
C TYR A 41 19.04 4.24 2.20
N ASP A 42 20.26 4.70 2.47
CA ASP A 42 20.52 5.79 3.42
C ASP A 42 19.84 5.55 4.78
N ASP A 43 18.91 6.41 5.17
CA ASP A 43 18.12 6.31 6.41
C ASP A 43 16.79 5.55 6.21
N PHE A 44 16.51 5.07 5.00
CA PHE A 44 15.29 4.33 4.69
C PHE A 44 15.51 2.82 4.79
N VAL A 45 14.63 2.13 5.51
CA VAL A 45 14.64 0.66 5.65
C VAL A 45 13.42 0.07 4.96
N LEU A 46 13.65 -0.84 4.00
CA LEU A 46 12.60 -1.57 3.32
C LEU A 46 11.94 -2.59 4.24
N THR A 47 10.70 -2.95 3.91
CA THR A 47 10.10 -4.22 4.34
C THR A 47 10.61 -5.36 3.47
N GLU A 48 10.18 -6.60 3.73
CA GLU A 48 10.53 -7.74 2.89
C GLU A 48 9.67 -7.85 1.62
N ALA A 49 8.54 -7.14 1.56
CA ALA A 49 7.53 -7.27 0.52
C ALA A 49 7.99 -6.86 -0.88
N VAL A 50 8.83 -5.83 -1.01
CA VAL A 50 9.19 -5.25 -2.30
C VAL A 50 10.68 -4.94 -2.40
N ARG A 51 11.24 -5.12 -3.59
CA ARG A 51 12.60 -4.71 -3.93
C ARG A 51 12.61 -3.79 -5.14
N PRO A 52 13.37 -2.68 -5.11
CA PRO A 52 13.48 -1.78 -6.25
C PRO A 52 14.24 -2.45 -7.40
N SER A 53 14.17 -1.84 -8.58
CA SER A 53 14.99 -2.19 -9.74
C SER A 53 16.47 -2.31 -9.42
N TYR A 54 17.16 -3.17 -10.14
CA TYR A 54 18.59 -3.41 -9.95
C TYR A 54 19.44 -2.18 -10.29
N ASP A 55 19.02 -1.37 -11.27
CA ASP A 55 19.69 -0.13 -11.67
C ASP A 55 19.27 1.09 -10.82
N LEU A 56 18.40 0.91 -9.83
CA LEU A 56 17.97 1.91 -8.85
C LEU A 56 17.48 3.21 -9.48
N GLN A 57 16.62 3.12 -10.50
CA GLN A 57 16.01 4.28 -11.15
C GLN A 57 15.25 5.16 -10.14
N VAL A 58 14.63 4.54 -9.14
CA VAL A 58 14.06 5.20 -7.97
C VAL A 58 14.69 4.63 -6.72
N VAL A 59 15.30 5.52 -5.93
CA VAL A 59 15.86 5.18 -4.61
C VAL A 59 14.78 5.37 -3.54
N PRO A 60 14.46 4.33 -2.74
CA PRO A 60 13.47 4.41 -1.67
C PRO A 60 13.80 5.51 -0.64
N ARG A 61 12.81 6.32 -0.27
CA ARG A 61 12.95 7.41 0.70
C ARG A 61 11.64 7.63 1.46
N ALA A 62 11.76 8.07 2.72
CA ALA A 62 10.61 8.44 3.53
C ALA A 62 10.12 9.85 3.18
N GLY A 63 8.81 10.03 3.15
CA GLY A 63 8.17 11.31 2.87
C GLY A 63 6.82 11.13 2.20
N TYR A 64 6.15 12.26 1.95
CA TYR A 64 4.85 12.28 1.29
C TYR A 64 4.74 13.34 0.21
N ARG A 65 3.85 13.12 -0.74
CA ARG A 65 3.53 14.02 -1.85
C ARG A 65 2.02 14.15 -1.98
N ARG A 66 1.55 15.38 -2.21
CA ARG A 66 0.19 15.62 -2.72
C ARG A 66 0.15 15.37 -4.21
N ASP A 67 -0.80 14.56 -4.64
CA ASP A 67 -1.08 14.27 -6.04
C ASP A 67 -2.58 14.47 -6.34
N THR A 68 -2.98 14.21 -7.58
CA THR A 68 -4.37 14.23 -7.99
C THR A 68 -4.65 13.07 -8.91
N TRP A 69 -5.53 12.18 -8.47
CA TRP A 69 -6.03 11.10 -9.32
C TRP A 69 -7.22 11.60 -10.12
N ARG A 70 -7.27 11.25 -11.41
CA ARG A 70 -8.38 11.63 -12.29
C ARG A 70 -9.25 10.43 -12.61
N ASP A 71 -10.50 10.52 -12.19
CA ASP A 71 -11.54 9.54 -12.50
C ASP A 71 -11.76 9.49 -14.01
N ARG A 72 -11.62 8.29 -14.58
CA ARG A 72 -11.71 8.07 -16.04
C ARG A 72 -13.15 8.06 -16.54
N GLU A 73 -14.12 7.73 -15.69
CA GLU A 73 -15.53 7.66 -16.07
C GLU A 73 -16.17 9.06 -16.05
N ASN A 74 -15.91 9.81 -14.98
CA ASN A 74 -16.59 11.08 -14.72
C ASN A 74 -15.67 12.30 -14.85
N GLY A 75 -14.37 12.09 -15.03
CA GLY A 75 -13.37 13.17 -15.19
C GLY A 75 -13.06 13.93 -13.91
N VAL A 76 -13.55 13.47 -12.76
CA VAL A 76 -13.40 14.12 -11.45
C VAL A 76 -11.97 13.98 -10.97
N ASN A 77 -11.40 15.09 -10.49
CA ASN A 77 -10.10 15.10 -9.83
C ASN A 77 -10.28 14.83 -8.34
N ILE A 78 -9.62 13.80 -7.84
CA ILE A 78 -9.64 13.37 -6.45
C ILE A 78 -8.24 13.64 -5.89
N PRO A 79 -8.12 14.54 -4.89
CA PRO A 79 -6.83 14.75 -4.24
C PRO A 79 -6.34 13.47 -3.57
N VAL A 80 -5.02 13.29 -3.62
CA VAL A 80 -4.34 12.11 -3.07
C VAL A 80 -3.15 12.57 -2.23
N LEU A 81 -2.92 11.91 -1.11
CA LEU A 81 -1.59 11.88 -0.48
C LEU A 81 -0.98 10.51 -0.74
N MET A 82 0.19 10.50 -1.34
CA MET A 82 1.03 9.31 -1.42
C MET A 82 2.17 9.48 -0.42
N ALA A 83 2.44 8.45 0.36
CA ALA A 83 3.50 8.46 1.36
C ALA A 83 4.26 7.13 1.38
N SER A 84 5.53 7.23 1.73
CA SER A 84 6.40 6.09 2.02
C SER A 84 7.10 6.35 3.34
N ALA A 85 7.25 5.30 4.13
CA ALA A 85 7.93 5.33 5.43
C ALA A 85 8.80 4.08 5.57
N SER A 86 9.86 4.18 6.36
CA SER A 86 10.67 3.01 6.70
C SER A 86 9.82 1.99 7.46
N ARG A 87 10.19 0.71 7.35
CA ARG A 87 9.51 -0.41 8.00
C ARG A 87 9.11 -0.12 9.45
N GLU A 88 10.05 0.40 10.26
CA GLU A 88 9.86 0.67 11.68
C GLU A 88 8.81 1.75 12.00
N THR A 89 8.37 2.51 11.00
CA THR A 89 7.37 3.58 11.15
C THR A 89 6.07 3.24 10.43
N LEU A 90 6.14 2.40 9.39
CA LEU A 90 5.05 2.21 8.44
C LEU A 90 3.75 1.71 9.08
N MET A 91 3.84 0.72 9.98
CA MET A 91 2.65 0.16 10.62
C MET A 91 1.94 1.16 11.54
N ASP A 92 2.68 1.78 12.46
CA ASP A 92 2.12 2.78 13.38
C ASP A 92 1.51 3.96 12.60
N LEU A 93 2.22 4.46 11.60
CA LEU A 93 1.73 5.54 10.73
C LEU A 93 0.45 5.13 10.00
N PHE A 94 0.38 3.91 9.45
CA PHE A 94 -0.83 3.41 8.78
C PHE A 94 -2.02 3.45 9.73
N LEU A 95 -1.87 2.92 10.94
CA LEU A 95 -2.95 2.84 11.89
C LEU A 95 -3.40 4.23 12.35
N ASP A 96 -2.49 5.15 12.63
CA ASP A 96 -2.83 6.52 13.03
C ASP A 96 -3.48 7.31 11.88
N LEU A 97 -3.13 7.02 10.63
CA LEU A 97 -3.84 7.55 9.46
C LEU A 97 -5.30 7.07 9.38
N LEU A 98 -5.70 6.02 10.08
CA LEU A 98 -7.10 5.58 10.11
C LEU A 98 -7.98 6.44 11.04
N ASP A 99 -7.41 7.15 12.01
CA ASP A 99 -8.19 7.89 13.02
C ASP A 99 -9.12 8.96 12.42
N PRO A 100 -8.70 9.74 11.40
CA PRO A 100 -9.57 10.69 10.73
C PRO A 100 -10.77 10.06 10.01
N LEU A 101 -10.76 8.74 9.75
CA LEU A 101 -11.90 8.04 9.15
C LEU A 101 -13.07 7.88 10.13
N GLY A 102 -12.87 8.03 11.44
CA GLY A 102 -13.92 7.90 12.45
C GLY A 102 -14.08 6.47 12.98
N ASN A 103 -15.14 6.24 13.77
CA ASN A 103 -15.22 5.06 14.64
C ASN A 103 -15.70 3.77 13.96
N GLU A 104 -16.34 3.86 12.81
CA GLU A 104 -16.92 2.72 12.08
C GLU A 104 -16.53 2.86 10.60
N VAL A 105 -15.91 1.82 10.06
CA VAL A 105 -15.30 1.80 8.73
C VAL A 105 -15.65 0.52 7.97
N ASP A 106 -15.46 0.55 6.66
CA ASP A 106 -15.44 -0.63 5.81
C ASP A 106 -13.98 -0.94 5.44
N VAL A 107 -13.68 -2.21 5.22
CA VAL A 107 -12.34 -2.72 4.89
C VAL A 107 -12.42 -3.53 3.60
N VAL A 108 -11.41 -3.35 2.76
CA VAL A 108 -11.15 -4.18 1.59
C VAL A 108 -9.75 -4.76 1.77
N LEU A 109 -9.65 -6.09 1.84
CA LEU A 109 -8.37 -6.78 1.68
C LEU A 109 -8.16 -7.09 0.21
N GLU A 110 -6.93 -6.94 -0.25
CA GLU A 110 -6.51 -7.27 -1.59
C GLU A 110 -5.44 -8.36 -1.51
N THR A 111 -5.53 -9.36 -2.40
CA THR A 111 -4.55 -10.44 -2.49
C THR A 111 -4.25 -10.86 -3.93
N SER A 112 -2.97 -11.06 -4.25
CA SER A 112 -2.52 -11.67 -5.51
C SER A 112 -2.01 -13.12 -5.38
N HIS A 113 -2.12 -13.74 -4.19
CA HIS A 113 -1.53 -15.05 -3.92
C HIS A 113 -2.00 -16.19 -4.87
N ASP A 114 -3.29 -16.21 -5.22
CA ASP A 114 -3.90 -17.24 -6.09
C ASP A 114 -4.13 -16.76 -7.54
N GLY A 115 -3.75 -15.51 -7.84
CA GLY A 115 -3.97 -14.87 -9.14
C GLY A 115 -2.89 -15.19 -10.17
N ARG A 116 -3.18 -14.96 -11.45
CA ARG A 116 -2.10 -14.77 -12.43
C ARG A 116 -1.42 -13.42 -12.16
N ALA A 117 -0.18 -13.25 -12.64
CA ALA A 117 0.50 -11.95 -12.53
C ALA A 117 -0.42 -10.80 -13.06
N GLY A 118 -0.75 -9.86 -12.18
CA GLY A 118 -1.67 -8.74 -12.43
C GLY A 118 -3.16 -9.03 -12.19
N GLU A 119 -3.53 -10.19 -11.64
CA GLU A 119 -4.88 -10.51 -11.16
C GLU A 119 -4.88 -10.51 -9.63
N HIS A 120 -5.76 -9.71 -9.02
CA HIS A 120 -5.93 -9.60 -7.58
C HIS A 120 -7.38 -9.92 -7.20
N VAL A 121 -7.59 -10.33 -5.96
CA VAL A 121 -8.89 -10.65 -5.38
C VAL A 121 -9.20 -9.64 -4.27
N ASP A 122 -10.34 -8.98 -4.39
CA ASP A 122 -10.85 -8.05 -3.37
C ASP A 122 -11.84 -8.74 -2.44
N LEU A 123 -11.61 -8.61 -1.14
CA LEU A 123 -12.38 -9.22 -0.08
C LEU A 123 -12.92 -8.13 0.86
N TYR A 124 -14.25 -8.11 1.05
CA TYR A 124 -14.93 -6.97 1.66
C TYR A 124 -15.45 -7.29 3.06
N ARG A 125 -15.26 -6.34 3.99
CA ARG A 125 -15.88 -6.34 5.32
C ARG A 125 -16.50 -4.98 5.62
N GLU A 126 -17.81 -4.90 5.80
CA GLU A 126 -18.53 -3.63 6.05
C GLU A 126 -18.81 -3.39 7.53
N ALA A 127 -18.77 -2.15 8.01
CA ALA A 127 -19.11 -1.77 9.38
C ALA A 127 -18.34 -2.56 10.46
N ILE A 128 -17.03 -2.30 10.52
CA ILE A 128 -16.16 -2.71 11.63
C ILE A 128 -15.83 -1.50 12.51
N ASP A 129 -15.86 -1.69 13.83
CA ASP A 129 -15.39 -0.68 14.77
C ASP A 129 -13.88 -0.48 14.61
N LEU A 130 -13.44 0.77 14.41
CA LEU A 130 -12.04 1.10 14.14
C LEU A 130 -11.07 0.56 15.22
N PRO A 131 -11.37 0.62 16.54
CA PRO A 131 -10.48 0.04 17.55
C PRO A 131 -10.30 -1.48 17.42
N VAL A 132 -11.35 -2.20 17.00
CA VAL A 132 -11.29 -3.65 16.76
C VAL A 132 -10.46 -3.95 15.51
N LEU A 133 -10.63 -3.16 14.46
CA LEU A 133 -9.82 -3.26 13.26
C LEU A 133 -8.33 -3.03 13.59
N LYS A 134 -7.99 -1.90 14.22
CA LYS A 134 -6.59 -1.59 14.60
C LYS A 134 -5.95 -2.69 15.44
N SER A 135 -6.67 -3.17 16.46
CA SER A 135 -6.17 -4.26 17.30
C SER A 135 -5.95 -5.55 16.51
N THR A 136 -6.82 -5.85 15.55
CA THR A 136 -6.66 -7.03 14.69
C THR A 136 -5.46 -6.85 13.76
N LEU A 137 -5.34 -5.71 13.08
CA LEU A 137 -4.24 -5.45 12.15
C LEU A 137 -2.87 -5.48 12.84
N TYR A 138 -2.76 -4.99 14.08
CA TYR A 138 -1.53 -5.10 14.87
C TYR A 138 -1.06 -6.56 15.08
N ASP A 139 -1.99 -7.51 15.23
CA ASP A 139 -1.64 -8.93 15.35
C ASP A 139 -1.10 -9.52 14.03
N PHE A 140 -1.25 -8.81 12.91
CA PHE A 140 -0.84 -9.22 11.55
C PHE A 140 0.15 -8.22 10.92
N GLU A 141 0.94 -7.53 11.74
CA GLU A 141 1.94 -6.56 11.26
C GLU A 141 2.93 -7.18 10.27
N GLU A 142 3.46 -8.36 10.57
CA GLU A 142 4.43 -9.04 9.69
C GLU A 142 3.80 -9.30 8.31
N LEU A 143 2.60 -9.87 8.24
CA LEU A 143 1.84 -10.01 7.00
C LEU A 143 1.71 -8.68 6.24
N LEU A 144 1.19 -7.64 6.91
CA LEU A 144 0.90 -6.37 6.26
C LEU A 144 2.16 -5.67 5.74
N LEU A 145 3.31 -5.83 6.40
CA LEU A 145 4.55 -5.19 6.01
C LEU A 145 5.37 -6.04 5.02
N ASP A 146 5.43 -7.35 5.21
CA ASP A 146 6.37 -8.25 4.52
C ASP A 146 5.79 -9.02 3.34
N ASP A 147 4.48 -9.00 3.19
CA ASP A 147 3.84 -9.69 2.08
C ASP A 147 3.59 -8.78 0.89
N GLY A 148 4.35 -8.97 -0.20
CA GLY A 148 4.16 -8.27 -1.47
C GLY A 148 2.94 -8.74 -2.27
N CYS A 149 2.10 -9.60 -1.70
CA CYS A 149 0.83 -10.01 -2.27
C CYS A 149 -0.38 -9.42 -1.54
N CYS A 150 -0.21 -8.77 -0.39
CA CYS A 150 -1.29 -8.29 0.45
C CYS A 150 -1.37 -6.76 0.45
N GLY A 151 -2.57 -6.25 0.16
CA GLY A 151 -2.97 -4.86 0.35
C GLY A 151 -4.19 -4.76 1.25
N ILE A 152 -4.40 -3.58 1.83
CA ILE A 152 -5.60 -3.24 2.61
C ILE A 152 -6.02 -1.79 2.33
N ALA A 153 -7.32 -1.61 2.07
CA ALA A 153 -7.96 -0.31 2.01
C ALA A 153 -9.01 -0.20 3.13
N VAL A 154 -9.02 0.94 3.82
CA VAL A 154 -9.98 1.26 4.86
C VAL A 154 -10.68 2.55 4.49
N LEU A 155 -12.01 2.52 4.48
CA LEU A 155 -12.82 3.66 4.06
C LEU A 155 -13.98 3.88 5.03
N ASN A 156 -14.49 5.10 5.08
CA ASN A 156 -15.74 5.36 5.78
C ASN A 156 -16.90 5.48 4.78
N PRO A 157 -17.95 4.65 4.83
CA PRO A 157 -19.04 4.72 3.85
C PRO A 157 -19.85 6.03 3.89
N LYS A 158 -19.74 6.82 4.97
CA LYS A 158 -20.48 8.06 5.20
C LYS A 158 -19.72 9.31 4.72
N ILE A 159 -18.39 9.23 4.54
CA ILE A 159 -17.55 10.34 4.07
C ILE A 159 -16.60 9.83 2.98
N PRO A 160 -16.36 10.57 1.89
CA PRO A 160 -15.53 10.09 0.78
C PRO A 160 -14.03 10.16 1.11
N LEU A 161 -13.61 9.41 2.11
CA LEU A 161 -12.23 9.26 2.57
C LEU A 161 -11.84 7.79 2.59
N GLU A 162 -10.62 7.52 2.16
CA GLU A 162 -10.05 6.18 2.08
C GLU A 162 -8.54 6.25 2.38
N VAL A 163 -8.04 5.29 3.13
CA VAL A 163 -6.62 5.11 3.45
C VAL A 163 -6.23 3.69 3.04
N GLN A 164 -5.18 3.58 2.26
CA GLN A 164 -4.66 2.31 1.76
C GLN A 164 -3.23 2.09 2.26
N LEU A 165 -2.92 0.83 2.57
CA LEU A 165 -1.58 0.28 2.58
C LEU A 165 -1.56 -0.79 1.48
N ASP A 166 -0.95 -0.47 0.34
CA ASP A 166 -0.98 -1.35 -0.83
C ASP A 166 0.11 -2.46 -0.76
N GLU A 167 0.13 -3.35 -1.74
CA GLU A 167 1.15 -4.39 -1.86
C GLU A 167 2.57 -3.82 -2.06
N HIS A 168 2.67 -2.57 -2.51
CA HIS A 168 3.92 -1.81 -2.64
C HIS A 168 4.40 -1.18 -1.34
N LYS A 169 3.63 -1.32 -0.26
CA LYS A 169 3.90 -0.75 1.06
C LYS A 169 3.95 0.77 1.02
N LEU A 170 3.17 1.35 0.11
CA LEU A 170 2.88 2.76 0.03
C LEU A 170 1.58 3.04 0.78
N LEU A 171 1.57 4.18 1.46
CA LEU A 171 0.39 4.72 2.10
C LEU A 171 -0.29 5.68 1.14
N ILE A 172 -1.56 5.42 0.81
CA ILE A 172 -2.31 6.24 -0.14
C ILE A 172 -3.60 6.71 0.52
N VAL A 173 -3.79 8.02 0.60
CA VAL A 173 -5.00 8.63 1.17
C VAL A 173 -5.76 9.35 0.07
N TYR A 174 -7.02 8.97 -0.15
CA TYR A 174 -7.91 9.61 -1.11
C TYR A 174 -8.96 10.45 -0.38
N GLY A 175 -9.23 11.66 -0.88
CA GLY A 175 -10.24 12.52 -0.26
C GLY A 175 -10.14 13.98 -0.68
N GLN A 176 -11.18 14.76 -0.38
CA GLN A 176 -11.21 16.19 -0.72
C GLN A 176 -10.47 17.07 0.30
N GLU A 177 -10.51 16.72 1.58
CA GLU A 177 -9.91 17.49 2.69
C GLU A 177 -8.89 16.61 3.42
N LEU A 178 -7.63 16.71 3.01
CA LEU A 178 -6.57 15.81 3.47
C LEU A 178 -5.70 16.39 4.60
N GLY A 179 -6.02 17.59 5.10
CA GLY A 179 -5.19 18.30 6.09
C GLY A 179 -4.93 17.51 7.38
N MET A 180 -5.94 16.79 7.87
CA MET A 180 -5.82 15.95 9.08
C MET A 180 -4.82 14.80 8.89
N PHE A 181 -4.73 14.21 7.69
CA PHE A 181 -3.78 13.15 7.40
C PHE A 181 -2.36 13.69 7.26
N GLU A 182 -2.21 14.92 6.76
CA GLU A 182 -0.90 15.59 6.73
C GLU A 182 -0.42 16.02 8.11
N ASP A 183 -1.34 16.30 9.04
CA ASP A 183 -0.99 16.50 10.45
C ASP A 183 -0.38 15.22 11.02
N VAL A 184 -1.02 14.06 10.80
CA VAL A 184 -0.48 12.74 11.20
C VAL A 184 0.91 12.50 10.58
N MET A 185 1.07 12.67 9.26
CA MET A 185 2.37 12.50 8.61
C MET A 185 3.46 13.42 9.19
N ARG A 186 3.11 14.64 9.60
CA ARG A 186 4.03 15.58 10.25
C ARG A 186 4.43 15.13 11.67
N GLU A 187 3.53 14.51 12.42
CA GLU A 187 3.83 13.95 13.74
C GLU A 187 4.88 12.83 13.64
N TYR A 188 4.82 12.03 12.58
CA TYR A 188 5.83 11.02 12.25
C TYR A 188 7.09 11.58 11.56
N SER A 189 7.23 12.91 11.48
CA SER A 189 8.37 13.57 10.83
C SER A 189 8.57 13.20 9.36
N LEU A 190 7.52 12.77 8.64
CA LEU A 190 7.61 12.55 7.19
C LEU A 190 7.69 13.90 6.47
N PRO A 191 8.75 14.17 5.68
CA PRO A 191 8.85 15.42 4.95
C PRO A 191 7.87 15.44 3.77
N GLY A 192 7.16 16.56 3.63
CA GLY A 192 6.37 16.83 2.41
C GLY A 192 7.30 17.27 1.28
N SER A 193 7.29 16.57 0.15
CA SER A 193 8.10 16.90 -1.03
C SER A 193 7.31 16.66 -2.32
N ARG A 194 7.42 17.58 -3.27
CA ARG A 194 6.83 17.39 -4.62
C ARG A 194 7.71 16.54 -5.53
N ASP A 195 8.99 16.43 -5.19
CA ASP A 195 10.01 15.77 -6.00
C ASP A 195 10.38 14.38 -5.45
N ILE A 196 9.70 13.90 -4.41
CA ILE A 196 9.81 12.50 -3.99
C ILE A 196 9.21 11.62 -5.08
N GLN A 197 9.87 10.50 -5.34
CA GLN A 197 9.42 9.45 -6.25
C GLN A 197 9.18 8.19 -5.43
N PHE A 198 8.20 7.39 -5.84
CA PHE A 198 7.84 6.15 -5.17
C PHE A 198 8.31 4.95 -5.97
N ILE A 199 8.48 3.82 -5.29
CA ILE A 199 8.99 2.58 -5.90
C ILE A 199 8.16 2.11 -7.11
N THR A 200 6.87 2.43 -7.13
CA THR A 200 5.93 2.17 -8.22
C THR A 200 6.19 3.01 -9.48
N GLU A 201 6.99 4.07 -9.39
CA GLU A 201 7.39 4.91 -10.53
C GLU A 201 8.58 4.33 -11.32
N ALA A 202 9.12 3.19 -10.89
CA ALA A 202 10.15 2.44 -11.59
C ALA A 202 9.85 0.93 -11.55
N GLU A 203 10.63 0.15 -12.30
CA GLU A 203 10.61 -1.30 -12.17
C GLU A 203 10.95 -1.71 -10.73
N HIS A 204 10.23 -2.71 -10.22
CA HIS A 204 10.38 -3.30 -8.90
C HIS A 204 9.84 -4.74 -8.95
N VAL A 205 10.10 -5.51 -7.89
CA VAL A 205 9.60 -6.89 -7.74
C VAL A 205 8.98 -7.08 -6.38
N HIS A 206 7.93 -7.89 -6.31
CA HIS A 206 7.28 -8.31 -5.08
C HIS A 206 7.90 -9.61 -4.54
N SER A 207 7.77 -9.81 -3.23
CA SER A 207 8.18 -11.02 -2.52
C SER A 207 7.07 -11.45 -1.58
N SER A 208 6.83 -12.75 -1.51
CA SER A 208 5.81 -13.37 -0.64
C SER A 208 6.27 -14.78 -0.28
N SER A 209 5.54 -15.46 0.61
CA SER A 209 5.83 -16.84 1.02
C SER A 209 4.55 -17.61 1.34
N ASP A 210 4.62 -18.95 1.32
CA ASP A 210 3.52 -19.83 1.74
C ASP A 210 3.10 -19.64 3.21
N GLU A 211 3.98 -19.06 4.03
CA GLU A 211 3.66 -18.72 5.43
C GLU A 211 2.78 -17.47 5.50
N LEU A 212 3.17 -16.41 4.79
CA LEU A 212 2.38 -15.18 4.65
C LEU A 212 1.03 -15.44 3.98
N ALA A 213 0.99 -16.29 2.95
CA ALA A 213 -0.27 -16.72 2.33
C ALA A 213 -1.24 -17.37 3.34
N ARG A 214 -0.72 -18.17 4.27
CA ARG A 214 -1.52 -18.79 5.32
C ARG A 214 -1.94 -17.77 6.38
N GLU A 215 -1.10 -16.81 6.71
CA GLU A 215 -1.46 -15.70 7.60
C GLU A 215 -2.54 -14.81 7.01
N PHE A 216 -2.51 -14.57 5.69
CA PHE A 216 -3.57 -13.86 4.99
C PHE A 216 -4.93 -14.54 5.17
N GLU A 217 -5.00 -15.86 5.00
CA GLU A 217 -6.22 -16.62 5.25
C GLU A 217 -6.69 -16.53 6.72
N GLN A 218 -5.74 -16.46 7.68
CA GLN A 218 -6.08 -16.21 9.09
C GLN A 218 -6.63 -14.80 9.30
N LEU A 219 -6.05 -13.76 8.68
CA LEU A 219 -6.53 -12.39 8.76
C LEU A 219 -7.95 -12.29 8.20
N LYS A 220 -8.20 -12.89 7.02
CA LYS A 220 -9.54 -12.98 6.40
C LYS A 220 -10.56 -13.54 7.38
N TYR A 221 -10.23 -14.67 8.02
CA TYR A 221 -11.09 -15.30 9.03
C TYR A 221 -11.30 -14.41 10.27
N ARG A 222 -10.25 -13.75 10.77
CA ARG A 222 -10.33 -12.86 11.94
C ARG A 222 -11.18 -11.62 11.70
N LEU A 223 -11.15 -11.08 10.49
CA LEU A 223 -12.02 -9.97 10.10
C LEU A 223 -13.46 -10.40 9.85
N GLY A 224 -13.74 -11.71 9.80
CA GLY A 224 -15.07 -12.25 9.50
C GLY A 224 -15.48 -11.97 8.05
N ILE A 225 -14.51 -12.06 7.12
CA ILE A 225 -14.79 -12.01 5.69
C ILE A 225 -15.13 -13.42 5.24
N ASP A 226 -16.37 -13.61 4.79
CA ASP A 226 -16.85 -14.86 4.18
C ASP A 226 -16.62 -14.85 2.66
N ASP A 227 -16.40 -16.03 2.07
CA ASP A 227 -16.22 -16.24 0.62
C ASP A 227 -17.49 -15.94 -0.21
#